data_AF-A0A656HGN4-F1
#
_entry.id   AF-A0A656HGN4-F1
#
_cell.length_a   1.000
_cell.length_b   1.000
_cell.length_c   1.000
_cell.angle_alpha   90.00
_cell.angle_beta   90.00
_cell.angle_gamma   90.00
#
_symmetry.space_group_name_H-M   'P 1'
#
loop_
_entity.id
_entity.type
_entity.pdbx_description
1 polymer ?
#
loop_
_entity_poly.entity_id
_entity_poly.type
_entity_poly.pdbx_seq_one_letter_code
_entity_poly.pdbx_strand_id
1 'polypeptide(L)'
;MENPTTPTPPTGLNITMKHWMQTGSAACCLMLLALSGCEQKPSAEPTSTARIAVLETYIQEVPVEENALQTRFGKLELARSEPEMPPDTLSLDGKPVFQQEAFYLSLHQYIKQNQRDIVLFGSNCGGTACPQNQFYFLLLDKSKGPEIRSEDDFTAYPDDLKLNVDGDRLLLDLGFQAGKHKVATLQGDQLTIQLENVAKSFLGEENCRWLYDEALSACRDYRDTDPTCQDPQASFAGYLMRGVAAVGEHPGFMADAFGRRCKIACESDKTVDYPTFAKEVCSK
;
A
#
# COMPACT_ATOMS: atom_id res chain seq x y z
N MET A 1 50.26 13.16 -15.17
CA MET A 1 49.72 13.26 -16.54
C MET A 1 49.44 11.86 -17.01
N GLU A 2 48.26 11.33 -16.67
CA GLU A 2 47.72 10.09 -17.22
C GLU A 2 46.22 10.31 -17.39
N ASN A 3 45.73 10.15 -18.62
CA ASN A 3 44.32 10.31 -19.01
C ASN A 3 43.54 9.04 -18.67
N PRO A 4 42.33 9.11 -18.11
CA PRO A 4 41.41 7.99 -18.11
C PRO A 4 40.50 8.03 -19.35
N THR A 5 40.52 6.93 -20.09
CA THR A 5 39.72 6.63 -21.27
C THR A 5 38.27 6.32 -20.86
N THR A 6 37.32 6.97 -21.52
CA THR A 6 35.87 6.73 -21.41
C THR A 6 35.44 5.46 -22.16
N PRO A 7 34.47 4.67 -21.66
CA PRO A 7 33.86 3.58 -22.41
C PRO A 7 32.61 4.04 -23.19
N THR A 8 32.53 3.61 -24.45
CA THR A 8 31.36 3.70 -25.35
C THR A 8 30.26 2.68 -24.98
N PRO A 9 28.97 2.99 -25.19
CA PRO A 9 27.87 2.04 -24.96
C PRO A 9 27.62 1.13 -26.18
N PRO A 10 27.08 -0.09 -25.97
CA PRO A 10 26.70 -0.97 -27.08
C PRO A 10 25.33 -0.64 -27.65
N THR A 11 25.27 -0.80 -28.97
CA THR A 11 24.19 -0.56 -29.91
C THR A 11 23.00 -1.51 -29.71
N GLY A 12 21.78 -0.96 -29.83
CA GLY A 12 20.53 -1.67 -29.67
C GLY A 12 20.26 -2.76 -30.73
N LEU A 13 19.66 -3.85 -30.26
CA LEU A 13 19.10 -4.93 -31.07
C LEU A 13 17.60 -4.68 -31.28
N ASN A 14 17.22 -4.40 -32.53
CA ASN A 14 15.82 -4.37 -32.97
C ASN A 14 15.34 -5.81 -33.19
N ILE A 15 14.36 -6.26 -32.39
CA ILE A 15 13.65 -7.52 -32.60
C ILE A 15 12.30 -7.21 -33.27
N THR A 16 12.19 -7.58 -34.55
CA THR A 16 10.95 -7.66 -35.32
C THR A 16 10.08 -8.82 -34.83
N MET A 17 8.87 -8.54 -34.32
CA MET A 17 7.84 -9.55 -34.06
C MET A 17 6.84 -9.66 -35.21
N LYS A 18 6.76 -10.89 -35.72
CA LYS A 18 6.04 -11.40 -36.88
C LYS A 18 4.57 -11.64 -36.49
N HIS A 19 3.63 -10.90 -37.08
CA HIS A 19 2.20 -11.14 -36.91
C HIS A 19 1.78 -12.41 -37.69
N TRP A 20 1.17 -13.37 -37.01
CA TRP A 20 0.40 -14.45 -37.61
C TRP A 20 -1.09 -14.08 -37.53
N MET A 21 -1.68 -13.74 -38.67
CA MET A 21 -3.14 -13.70 -38.86
C MET A 21 -3.60 -15.10 -39.25
N GLN A 22 -4.42 -15.73 -38.41
CA GLN A 22 -5.17 -16.92 -38.79
C GLN A 22 -6.52 -16.52 -39.38
N THR A 23 -6.67 -16.85 -40.66
CA THR A 23 -7.90 -16.76 -41.44
C THR A 23 -8.71 -18.05 -41.33
N GLY A 24 -10.01 -17.91 -41.05
CA GLY A 24 -11.09 -18.57 -41.78
C GLY A 24 -11.30 -20.09 -41.61
N SER A 25 -12.50 -20.46 -41.14
CA SER A 25 -13.24 -21.55 -41.78
C SER A 25 -14.74 -21.35 -41.64
N ALA A 26 -15.38 -21.57 -42.77
CA ALA A 26 -16.80 -21.46 -43.06
C ALA A 26 -17.52 -22.80 -42.83
N ALA A 27 -18.78 -22.83 -43.28
CA ALA A 27 -19.71 -23.96 -43.45
C ALA A 27 -20.62 -24.22 -42.23
N CYS A 28 -21.90 -23.83 -42.25
CA CYS A 28 -22.99 -24.30 -43.12
C CYS A 28 -23.32 -25.77 -42.87
N CYS A 29 -24.44 -26.03 -42.16
CA CYS A 29 -25.27 -27.20 -42.40
C CYS A 29 -26.68 -26.97 -41.85
N LEU A 30 -27.61 -26.74 -42.78
CA LEU A 30 -29.03 -27.01 -42.63
C LEU A 30 -29.25 -28.49 -42.29
N MET A 31 -30.16 -28.80 -41.38
CA MET A 31 -31.00 -30.00 -41.46
C MET A 31 -32.25 -29.78 -40.59
N LEU A 32 -33.39 -29.72 -41.27
CA LEU A 32 -34.72 -29.85 -40.70
C LEU A 32 -34.88 -31.25 -40.07
N LEU A 33 -35.50 -31.31 -38.90
CA LEU A 33 -36.19 -32.51 -38.43
C LEU A 33 -37.56 -32.11 -37.88
N ALA A 34 -38.57 -32.72 -38.47
CA ALA A 34 -39.97 -32.59 -38.15
C ALA A 34 -40.39 -33.65 -37.12
N LEU A 35 -41.30 -33.23 -36.23
CA LEU A 35 -42.40 -33.98 -35.60
C LEU A 35 -42.08 -35.22 -34.74
N SER A 36 -42.39 -35.12 -33.44
CA SER A 36 -43.30 -36.05 -32.76
C SER A 36 -43.66 -35.49 -31.37
N GLY A 37 -44.96 -35.50 -31.07
CA GLY A 37 -45.49 -35.01 -29.81
C GLY A 37 -45.14 -35.93 -28.65
N CYS A 38 -44.87 -35.32 -27.50
CA CYS A 38 -44.91 -35.95 -26.20
C CYS A 38 -45.70 -35.04 -25.25
N GLU A 39 -46.64 -35.66 -24.56
CA GLU A 39 -47.39 -35.18 -23.39
C GLU A 39 -46.72 -34.06 -22.60
N GLN A 40 -47.43 -32.93 -22.48
CA GLN A 40 -47.17 -31.92 -21.46
C GLN A 40 -47.51 -32.52 -20.09
N LYS A 41 -46.50 -33.11 -19.47
CA LYS A 41 -46.40 -33.22 -18.02
C LYS A 41 -46.37 -31.78 -17.47
N PRO A 42 -47.12 -31.42 -16.41
CA PRO A 42 -47.02 -30.08 -15.82
C PRO A 42 -45.60 -29.90 -15.31
N SER A 43 -44.82 -29.11 -16.05
CA SER A 43 -43.50 -28.66 -15.67
C SER A 43 -43.70 -27.74 -14.48
N ALA A 44 -43.46 -28.26 -13.28
CA ALA A 44 -43.26 -27.43 -12.11
C ALA A 44 -42.14 -26.45 -12.45
N GLU A 45 -42.48 -25.17 -12.59
CA GLU A 45 -41.50 -24.10 -12.66
C GLU A 45 -40.62 -24.21 -11.41
N PRO A 46 -39.30 -24.44 -11.54
CA PRO A 46 -38.42 -23.95 -10.50
C PRO A 46 -38.39 -22.45 -10.73
N THR A 47 -39.22 -21.72 -10.00
CA THR A 47 -38.95 -20.32 -9.70
C THR A 47 -37.66 -20.32 -8.90
N SER A 48 -36.55 -20.42 -9.61
CA SER A 48 -35.22 -20.13 -9.13
C SER A 48 -35.23 -18.62 -8.89
N THR A 49 -35.74 -18.23 -7.72
CA THR A 49 -35.27 -17.03 -7.07
C THR A 49 -33.77 -17.18 -7.00
N ALA A 50 -33.08 -16.58 -7.98
CA ALA A 50 -31.67 -16.26 -7.88
C ALA A 50 -31.55 -15.53 -6.54
N ARG A 51 -31.07 -16.27 -5.52
CA ARG A 51 -30.77 -15.70 -4.23
C ARG A 51 -29.72 -14.65 -4.54
N ILE A 52 -30.10 -13.39 -4.46
CA ILE A 52 -29.16 -12.29 -4.38
C ILE A 52 -28.35 -12.61 -3.14
N ALA A 53 -27.20 -13.27 -3.33
CA ALA A 53 -26.25 -13.51 -2.27
C ALA A 53 -25.69 -12.13 -1.95
N VAL A 54 -26.28 -11.49 -0.94
CA VAL A 54 -25.69 -10.30 -0.34
C VAL A 54 -24.30 -10.74 0.10
N LEU A 55 -23.27 -10.16 -0.52
CA LEU A 55 -21.88 -10.36 -0.15
C LEU A 55 -21.72 -9.77 1.26
N GLU A 56 -21.85 -10.63 2.27
CA GLU A 56 -21.53 -10.26 3.64
C GLU A 56 -20.01 -10.27 3.77
N THR A 57 -19.41 -9.10 3.52
CA THR A 57 -18.02 -8.86 3.92
C THR A 57 -18.01 -8.41 5.37
N TYR A 58 -17.34 -9.18 6.22
CA TYR A 58 -17.10 -8.81 7.61
C TYR A 58 -15.63 -8.42 7.77
N ILE A 59 -15.38 -7.24 8.34
CA ILE A 59 -14.04 -6.74 8.63
C ILE A 59 -13.88 -6.65 10.14
N GLN A 60 -12.76 -7.15 10.61
CA GLN A 60 -12.31 -7.01 11.98
C GLN A 60 -10.89 -6.45 11.97
N GLU A 61 -10.70 -5.31 12.62
CA GLU A 61 -9.37 -4.82 12.97
C GLU A 61 -8.76 -5.76 14.01
N VAL A 62 -7.48 -6.08 13.82
CA VAL A 62 -6.70 -6.91 14.73
C VAL A 62 -5.69 -5.99 15.41
N PRO A 63 -5.73 -5.84 16.75
CA PRO A 63 -4.73 -5.07 17.47
C PRO A 63 -3.32 -5.57 17.14
N VAL A 64 -2.36 -4.66 17.01
CA VAL A 64 -0.98 -4.98 16.58
C VAL A 64 -0.29 -5.92 17.57
N GLU A 65 -0.69 -5.90 18.84
CA GLU A 65 -0.18 -6.74 19.91
C GLU A 65 -0.75 -8.17 19.89
N GLU A 66 -1.80 -8.41 19.11
CA GLU A 66 -2.46 -9.71 19.02
C GLU A 66 -1.59 -10.67 18.18
N ASN A 67 -1.14 -11.74 18.82
CA ASN A 67 -0.28 -12.74 18.19
C ASN A 67 -1.05 -13.97 17.69
N ALA A 68 -2.37 -14.03 17.90
CA ALA A 68 -3.17 -15.15 17.47
C ALA A 68 -4.54 -14.70 16.94
N LEU A 69 -5.01 -15.36 15.88
CA LEU A 69 -6.29 -15.04 15.27
C LEU A 69 -7.03 -16.33 14.90
N GLN A 70 -8.27 -16.46 15.39
CA GLN A 70 -9.12 -17.57 14.98
C GLN A 70 -9.82 -17.27 13.65
N THR A 71 -9.46 -18.01 12.61
CA THR A 71 -10.13 -17.96 11.29
C THR A 71 -11.15 -19.09 11.14
N ARG A 72 -11.94 -19.09 10.06
CA ARG A 72 -12.79 -20.23 9.69
C ARG A 72 -11.98 -21.44 9.20
N PHE A 73 -10.71 -21.25 8.88
CA PHE A 73 -9.82 -22.25 8.27
C PHE A 73 -8.70 -22.74 9.20
N GLY A 74 -8.70 -22.30 10.47
CA GLY A 74 -7.70 -22.69 11.46
C GLY A 74 -7.29 -21.50 12.33
N LYS A 75 -6.41 -21.78 13.28
CA LYS A 75 -5.81 -20.78 14.15
C LYS A 75 -4.54 -20.24 13.51
N LEU A 76 -4.47 -18.93 13.30
CA LEU A 76 -3.24 -18.24 12.93
C LEU A 76 -2.49 -17.84 14.18
N GLU A 77 -1.18 -18.02 14.16
CA GLU A 77 -0.29 -17.65 15.27
C GLU A 77 1.02 -17.07 14.73
N LEU A 78 1.40 -15.92 15.28
CA LEU A 78 2.72 -15.34 15.15
C LEU A 78 3.66 -16.02 16.16
N ALA A 79 4.74 -16.60 15.66
CA ALA A 79 5.75 -17.30 16.43
C ALA A 79 7.12 -16.67 16.20
N ARG A 80 8.01 -16.89 17.17
CA ARG A 80 9.41 -16.47 17.10
C ARG A 80 10.26 -17.67 16.68
N SER A 81 11.09 -17.51 15.65
CA SER A 81 12.13 -18.49 15.33
C SER A 81 13.20 -18.56 16.42
N GLU A 82 13.51 -17.42 17.07
CA GLU A 82 14.48 -17.32 18.16
C GLU A 82 13.87 -16.61 19.40
N PRO A 83 14.18 -17.03 20.64
CA PRO A 83 13.53 -16.49 21.85
C PRO A 83 13.65 -14.97 22.05
N GLU A 84 14.79 -14.40 21.68
CA GLU A 84 15.12 -12.97 21.84
C GLU A 84 14.72 -12.12 20.64
N MET A 85 14.28 -12.76 19.55
CA MET A 85 13.85 -12.09 18.34
C MET A 85 12.34 -11.82 18.37
N PRO A 86 11.88 -10.80 17.64
CA PRO A 86 10.44 -10.61 17.44
C PRO A 86 9.78 -11.78 16.72
N PRO A 87 8.44 -11.87 16.75
CA PRO A 87 7.72 -12.83 15.93
C PRO A 87 8.04 -12.60 14.45
N ASP A 88 8.59 -13.61 13.79
CA ASP A 88 9.06 -13.56 12.41
C ASP A 88 8.43 -14.66 11.54
N THR A 89 7.58 -15.50 12.15
CA THR A 89 6.94 -16.65 11.54
C THR A 89 5.43 -16.57 11.73
N LEU A 90 4.67 -16.68 10.65
CA LEU A 90 3.21 -16.85 10.69
C LEU A 90 2.88 -18.32 10.43
N SER A 91 2.09 -18.91 11.31
CA SER A 91 1.67 -20.32 11.24
C SER A 91 0.15 -20.46 11.21
N LEU A 92 -0.34 -21.51 10.53
CA LEU A 92 -1.75 -21.93 10.51
C LEU A 92 -1.84 -23.33 11.10
N ASP A 93 -2.56 -23.49 12.21
CA ASP A 93 -2.66 -24.73 12.98
C ASP A 93 -1.29 -25.35 13.29
N GLY A 94 -0.34 -24.50 13.68
CA GLY A 94 1.04 -24.86 14.01
C GLY A 94 1.95 -25.17 12.81
N LYS A 95 1.46 -25.06 11.57
CA LYS A 95 2.28 -25.21 10.36
C LYS A 95 2.71 -23.85 9.83
N PRO A 96 4.01 -23.58 9.60
CA PRO A 96 4.45 -22.30 9.06
C PRO A 96 3.89 -22.09 7.65
N VAL A 97 3.34 -20.91 7.41
CA VAL A 97 2.83 -20.47 6.10
C VAL A 97 3.60 -19.28 5.55
N PHE A 98 4.31 -18.53 6.41
CA PHE A 98 5.19 -17.45 6.03
C PHE A 98 6.29 -17.28 7.09
N GLN A 99 7.49 -16.92 6.67
CA GLN A 99 8.60 -16.57 7.56
C GLN A 99 9.48 -15.51 6.91
N GLN A 100 9.91 -14.53 7.70
CA GLN A 100 10.87 -13.52 7.28
C GLN A 100 11.82 -13.17 8.42
N GLU A 101 12.97 -13.85 8.46
CA GLU A 101 13.98 -13.67 9.50
C GLU A 101 14.43 -12.22 9.61
N ALA A 102 14.70 -11.77 10.85
CA ALA A 102 15.09 -10.41 11.19
C ALA A 102 14.04 -9.31 10.93
N PHE A 103 12.80 -9.69 10.62
CA PHE A 103 11.67 -8.76 10.55
C PHE A 103 10.59 -9.10 11.56
N TYR A 104 9.87 -8.06 11.99
CA TYR A 104 8.77 -8.10 12.94
C TYR A 104 7.48 -8.29 12.15
N LEU A 105 6.82 -9.43 12.35
CA LEU A 105 5.48 -9.66 11.82
C LEU A 105 4.41 -9.11 12.76
N SER A 106 3.34 -8.57 12.19
CA SER A 106 2.17 -8.08 12.92
C SER A 106 0.90 -8.34 12.12
N LEU A 107 -0.20 -8.65 12.82
CA LEU A 107 -1.52 -8.78 12.22
C LEU A 107 -2.22 -7.42 12.23
N HIS A 108 -2.96 -7.11 11.16
CA HIS A 108 -3.64 -5.82 11.04
C HIS A 108 -5.16 -5.97 10.84
N GLN A 109 -5.57 -6.82 9.89
CA GLN A 109 -6.99 -6.96 9.59
C GLN A 109 -7.35 -8.40 9.28
N TYR A 110 -8.55 -8.79 9.70
CA TYR A 110 -9.19 -10.04 9.37
C TYR A 110 -10.49 -9.76 8.62
N ILE A 111 -10.54 -10.24 7.39
CA ILE A 111 -11.69 -10.05 6.50
C ILE A 111 -12.29 -11.41 6.16
N LYS A 112 -13.58 -11.58 6.40
CA LYS A 112 -14.35 -12.74 5.93
C LYS A 112 -15.13 -12.32 4.69
N GLN A 113 -14.92 -13.02 3.57
CA GLN A 113 -15.63 -12.80 2.32
C GLN A 113 -16.14 -14.13 1.76
N ASN A 114 -17.46 -14.31 1.71
CA ASN A 114 -18.09 -15.50 1.11
C ASN A 114 -17.45 -16.81 1.63
N GLN A 115 -16.70 -17.51 0.78
CA GLN A 115 -16.07 -18.80 1.04
C GLN A 115 -14.57 -18.71 1.40
N ARG A 116 -14.04 -17.50 1.61
CA ARG A 116 -12.63 -17.27 1.96
C ARG A 116 -12.45 -16.29 3.10
N ASP A 117 -11.37 -16.47 3.83
CA ASP A 117 -10.85 -15.53 4.80
C ASP A 117 -9.60 -14.88 4.22
N ILE A 118 -9.42 -13.60 4.53
CA ILE A 118 -8.27 -12.81 4.12
C ILE A 118 -7.70 -12.18 5.38
N VAL A 119 -6.39 -12.28 5.55
CA VAL A 119 -5.70 -11.64 6.66
C VAL A 119 -4.65 -10.70 6.09
N LEU A 120 -4.76 -9.43 6.44
CA LEU A 120 -3.71 -8.44 6.20
C LEU A 120 -2.73 -8.51 7.35
N PHE A 121 -1.46 -8.75 7.01
CA PHE A 121 -0.36 -8.74 7.97
C PHE A 121 0.81 -7.93 7.40
N GLY A 122 1.64 -7.40 8.29
CA GLY A 122 2.75 -6.52 7.96
C GLY A 122 4.06 -7.07 8.48
N SER A 123 5.15 -6.71 7.80
CA SER A 123 6.53 -6.99 8.15
C SER A 123 7.30 -5.68 8.26
N ASN A 124 8.07 -5.50 9.34
CA ASN A 124 8.86 -4.30 9.59
C ASN A 124 10.28 -4.67 10.03
N CYS A 125 11.30 -3.92 9.62
CA CYS A 125 12.70 -4.23 9.97
C CYS A 125 13.04 -3.94 11.45
N GLY A 126 12.12 -3.30 12.18
CA GLY A 126 12.31 -2.89 13.57
C GLY A 126 13.07 -1.57 13.69
N GLY A 127 12.67 -0.77 14.66
CA GLY A 127 13.32 0.49 14.99
C GLY A 127 12.87 1.67 14.12
N THR A 128 13.27 2.87 14.54
CA THR A 128 12.75 4.12 13.96
C THR A 128 13.22 4.40 12.53
N ALA A 129 14.17 3.62 12.00
CA ALA A 129 14.72 3.80 10.66
C ALA A 129 13.88 3.14 9.55
N CYS A 130 12.94 2.26 9.91
CA CYS A 130 12.01 1.60 8.98
C CYS A 130 10.57 1.94 9.37
N PRO A 131 10.09 3.16 9.07
CA PRO A 131 8.79 3.58 9.56
C PRO A 131 7.63 3.00 8.74
N GLN A 132 7.91 2.41 7.57
CA GLN A 132 6.93 1.76 6.71
C GLN A 132 6.98 0.24 6.90
N ASN A 133 5.80 -0.38 6.85
CA ASN A 133 5.67 -1.83 6.79
C ASN A 133 5.61 -2.28 5.32
N GLN A 134 6.17 -3.45 5.04
CA GLN A 134 5.79 -4.26 3.89
C GLN A 134 4.55 -5.07 4.25
N PHE A 135 3.51 -5.01 3.43
CA PHE A 135 2.25 -5.70 3.69
C PHE A 135 2.06 -6.92 2.81
N TYR A 136 1.24 -7.84 3.31
CA TYR A 136 0.92 -9.10 2.70
C TYR A 136 -0.55 -9.43 2.96
N PHE A 137 -1.20 -10.04 1.96
CA PHE A 137 -2.46 -10.73 2.15
C PHE A 137 -2.23 -12.23 2.26
N LEU A 138 -2.68 -12.82 3.35
CA LEU A 138 -2.87 -14.26 3.47
C LEU A 138 -4.29 -14.61 3.05
N LEU A 139 -4.43 -15.40 1.99
CA LEU A 139 -5.70 -15.88 1.47
C LEU A 139 -5.94 -17.32 1.96
N LEU A 140 -7.09 -17.55 2.58
CA LEU A 140 -7.52 -18.84 3.10
C LEU A 140 -8.85 -19.22 2.47
N ASP A 141 -8.89 -20.35 1.77
CA ASP A 141 -10.09 -20.87 1.10
C ASP A 141 -10.25 -22.36 1.46
N LYS A 142 -11.48 -22.87 1.40
CA LYS A 142 -11.77 -24.30 1.65
C LYS A 142 -11.18 -25.22 0.59
N SER A 143 -11.04 -24.72 -0.64
CA SER A 143 -10.69 -25.48 -1.83
C SER A 143 -9.20 -25.45 -2.18
N LYS A 144 -8.44 -24.56 -1.53
CA LYS A 144 -7.02 -24.32 -1.81
C LYS A 144 -6.21 -24.32 -0.52
N GLY A 145 -4.89 -24.47 -0.65
CA GLY A 145 -3.97 -24.21 0.45
C GLY A 145 -3.87 -22.71 0.76
N PRO A 146 -3.21 -22.33 1.88
CA PRO A 146 -2.90 -20.94 2.19
C PRO A 146 -2.06 -20.30 1.09
N GLU A 147 -2.41 -19.10 0.65
CA GLU A 147 -1.67 -18.35 -0.37
C GLU A 147 -1.28 -16.96 0.14
N ILE A 148 -0.03 -16.55 -0.10
CA ILE A 148 0.45 -15.20 0.22
C ILE A 148 0.48 -14.36 -1.05
N ARG A 149 -0.07 -13.15 -0.99
CA ARG A 149 -0.01 -12.14 -2.05
C ARG A 149 0.65 -10.87 -1.54
N SER A 150 1.59 -10.35 -2.32
CA SER A 150 2.32 -9.11 -2.04
C SER A 150 2.89 -8.57 -3.35
N GLU A 151 3.21 -7.28 -3.35
CA GLU A 151 3.97 -6.58 -4.39
C GLU A 151 5.10 -5.77 -3.72
N ASP A 152 6.16 -5.46 -4.45
CA ASP A 152 7.32 -4.69 -3.92
C ASP A 152 6.92 -3.30 -3.41
N ASP A 153 5.89 -2.71 -4.01
CA ASP A 153 5.34 -1.42 -3.61
C ASP A 153 4.14 -1.56 -2.68
N PHE A 154 3.82 -2.74 -2.14
CA PHE A 154 2.79 -2.90 -1.11
C PHE A 154 3.30 -2.47 0.27
N THR A 155 3.70 -1.21 0.37
CA THR A 155 4.27 -0.59 1.56
C THR A 155 3.49 0.65 1.96
N ALA A 156 3.33 0.87 3.27
CA ALA A 156 2.70 2.06 3.84
C ALA A 156 3.14 2.28 5.29
N TYR A 157 2.89 3.49 5.83
CA TYR A 157 2.87 3.66 7.28
C TYR A 157 1.62 2.96 7.83
N PRO A 158 1.72 2.22 8.95
CA PRO A 158 0.56 1.52 9.52
C PRO A 158 -0.65 2.43 9.77
N ASP A 159 -0.41 3.68 10.20
CA ASP A 159 -1.47 4.66 10.52
C ASP A 159 -2.18 5.20 9.27
N ASP A 160 -1.59 5.05 8.07
CA ASP A 160 -2.20 5.45 6.81
C ASP A 160 -3.21 4.42 6.29
N LEU A 161 -3.16 3.18 6.81
CA LEU A 161 -3.99 2.09 6.31
C LEU A 161 -5.47 2.34 6.56
N LYS A 162 -6.22 2.45 5.47
CA LYS A 162 -7.69 2.45 5.52
C LYS A 162 -8.24 1.42 4.55
N LEU A 163 -8.98 0.45 5.07
CA LEU A 163 -9.65 -0.55 4.24
C LEU A 163 -11.06 -0.10 3.88
N ASN A 164 -11.38 -0.21 2.60
CA ASN A 164 -12.72 -0.10 2.07
C ASN A 164 -13.06 -1.35 1.25
N VAL A 165 -14.36 -1.65 1.12
CA VAL A 165 -14.86 -2.80 0.38
C VAL A 165 -15.84 -2.31 -0.66
N ASP A 166 -15.60 -2.69 -1.91
CA ASP A 166 -16.50 -2.41 -3.02
C ASP A 166 -16.84 -3.73 -3.74
N GLY A 167 -17.96 -4.32 -3.37
CA GLY A 167 -18.37 -5.64 -3.85
C GLY A 167 -17.41 -6.74 -3.37
N ASP A 168 -16.73 -7.37 -4.32
CA ASP A 168 -15.69 -8.39 -4.07
C ASP A 168 -14.28 -7.81 -3.98
N ARG A 169 -14.12 -6.50 -4.15
CA ARG A 169 -12.83 -5.81 -4.14
C ARG A 169 -12.50 -5.27 -2.76
N LEU A 170 -11.29 -5.53 -2.30
CA LEU A 170 -10.71 -4.84 -1.16
C LEU A 170 -9.84 -3.70 -1.67
N LEU A 171 -10.11 -2.49 -1.18
CA LEU A 171 -9.38 -1.28 -1.51
C LEU A 171 -8.67 -0.82 -0.24
N LEU A 172 -7.34 -0.86 -0.25
CA LEU A 172 -6.50 -0.39 0.83
C LEU A 172 -5.89 0.96 0.44
N ASP A 173 -6.23 2.00 1.18
CA ASP A 173 -5.49 3.26 1.16
C ASP A 173 -4.10 3.02 1.80
N LEU A 174 -3.05 3.32 1.06
CA LEU A 174 -1.65 3.21 1.49
C LEU A 174 -1.01 4.58 1.74
N GLY A 175 -1.81 5.64 1.80
CA GLY A 175 -1.34 7.01 1.93
C GLY A 175 -0.86 7.59 0.60
N PHE A 176 0.23 8.35 0.64
CA PHE A 176 0.75 9.04 -0.53
C PHE A 176 2.17 8.60 -0.89
N GLN A 177 2.47 8.61 -2.19
CA GLN A 177 3.81 8.39 -2.72
C GLN A 177 4.00 9.23 -3.99
N ALA A 178 5.10 9.95 -4.06
CA ALA A 178 5.44 10.91 -5.10
C ALA A 178 4.31 11.92 -5.39
N GLY A 179 3.63 12.40 -4.34
CA GLY A 179 2.50 13.34 -4.47
C GLY A 179 1.22 12.72 -5.05
N LYS A 180 1.15 11.39 -5.18
CA LYS A 180 0.00 10.64 -5.69
C LYS A 180 -0.60 9.80 -4.59
N HIS A 181 -1.90 9.54 -4.68
CA HIS A 181 -2.59 8.65 -3.76
C HIS A 181 -2.27 7.20 -4.11
N LYS A 182 -1.81 6.43 -3.14
CA LYS A 182 -1.35 5.06 -3.33
C LYS A 182 -2.43 4.11 -2.83
N VAL A 183 -2.93 3.25 -3.71
CA VAL A 183 -4.04 2.35 -3.41
C VAL A 183 -3.65 0.92 -3.77
N ALA A 184 -3.85 -0.01 -2.84
CA ALA A 184 -3.82 -1.44 -3.11
C ALA A 184 -5.24 -1.93 -3.41
N THR A 185 -5.41 -2.68 -4.49
CA THR A 185 -6.66 -3.37 -4.79
C THR A 185 -6.42 -4.87 -4.83
N LEU A 186 -7.14 -5.61 -3.98
CA LEU A 186 -7.25 -7.06 -4.07
C LEU A 186 -8.61 -7.42 -4.67
N GLN A 187 -8.60 -8.05 -5.84
CA GLN A 187 -9.81 -8.57 -6.50
C GLN A 187 -9.60 -10.04 -6.85
N GLY A 188 -10.39 -10.92 -6.23
CA GLY A 188 -10.11 -12.35 -6.24
C GLY A 188 -8.73 -12.62 -5.66
N ASP A 189 -7.84 -13.23 -6.46
CA ASP A 189 -6.46 -13.57 -6.04
C ASP A 189 -5.42 -12.58 -6.60
N GLN A 190 -5.87 -11.56 -7.35
CA GLN A 190 -5.01 -10.57 -7.97
C GLN A 190 -4.86 -9.34 -7.07
N LEU A 191 -3.63 -9.04 -6.69
CA LEU A 191 -3.23 -7.80 -6.03
C LEU A 191 -2.70 -6.83 -7.09
N THR A 192 -3.10 -5.56 -6.99
CA THR A 192 -2.53 -4.49 -7.80
C THR A 192 -2.29 -3.27 -6.94
N ILE A 193 -1.19 -2.56 -7.17
CA ILE A 193 -0.87 -1.29 -6.51
C ILE A 193 -0.89 -0.20 -7.58
N GLN A 194 -1.57 0.91 -7.28
CA GLN A 194 -1.76 2.01 -8.22
C GLN A 194 -1.45 3.34 -7.56
N LEU A 195 -0.87 4.26 -8.35
CA LEU A 195 -0.64 5.64 -7.97
C LEU A 195 -1.59 6.54 -8.75
N GLU A 196 -2.57 7.08 -8.03
CA GLU A 196 -3.63 7.92 -8.59
C GLU A 196 -3.27 9.40 -8.46
N ASN A 197 -3.49 10.15 -9.55
CA ASN A 197 -3.34 11.59 -9.49
C ASN A 197 -4.47 12.17 -8.65
N VAL A 198 -4.10 12.95 -7.63
CA VAL A 198 -5.04 13.65 -6.77
C VAL A 198 -4.81 15.15 -6.85
N ALA A 199 -5.88 15.92 -6.62
CA ALA A 199 -5.76 17.35 -6.46
C ALA A 199 -4.93 17.66 -5.19
N LYS A 200 -4.22 18.79 -5.21
CA LYS A 200 -3.58 19.30 -4.00
C LYS A 200 -4.63 19.49 -2.92
N SER A 201 -4.34 18.97 -1.74
CA SER A 201 -5.19 19.05 -0.56
C SER A 201 -4.39 19.66 0.59
N PHE A 202 -5.09 20.26 1.55
CA PHE A 202 -4.43 20.73 2.76
C PHE A 202 -3.78 19.54 3.51
N LEU A 203 -2.53 19.70 3.95
CA LEU A 203 -1.78 18.67 4.70
C LEU A 203 -2.44 18.25 6.03
N GLY A 204 -3.38 19.05 6.53
CA GLY A 204 -3.99 18.87 7.85
C GLY A 204 -3.37 19.80 8.87
N GLU A 205 -4.18 20.21 9.85
CA GLU A 205 -3.80 21.25 10.82
C GLU A 205 -2.62 20.79 11.69
N GLU A 206 -2.66 19.57 12.19
CA GLU A 206 -1.64 18.99 13.07
C GLU A 206 -0.27 18.96 12.40
N ASN A 207 -0.16 18.28 11.25
CA ASN A 207 1.08 18.19 10.49
C ASN A 207 1.60 19.56 10.05
N CYS A 208 0.71 20.46 9.61
CA CYS A 208 1.12 21.79 9.20
C CYS A 208 1.61 22.66 10.37
N ARG A 209 0.99 22.53 11.56
CA ARG A 209 1.46 23.20 12.77
C ARG A 209 2.79 22.65 13.23
N TRP A 210 2.93 21.33 13.25
CA TRP A 210 4.20 20.68 13.61
C TRP A 210 5.35 21.15 12.71
N LEU A 211 5.13 21.23 11.39
CA LEU A 211 6.12 21.78 10.45
C LEU A 211 6.51 23.23 10.77
N TYR A 212 5.55 24.04 11.22
CA TYR A 212 5.76 25.45 11.53
C TYR A 212 6.42 25.67 12.90
N ASP A 213 5.93 24.99 13.94
CA ASP A 213 6.35 25.20 15.32
C ASP A 213 7.67 24.48 15.61
N GLU A 214 7.87 23.27 15.07
CA GLU A 214 9.06 22.46 15.36
C GLU A 214 10.07 22.51 14.22
N ALA A 215 9.70 22.06 13.02
CA ALA A 215 10.67 21.89 11.93
C ALA A 215 11.23 23.24 11.43
N LEU A 216 10.39 24.26 11.26
CA LEU A 216 10.84 25.60 10.88
C LEU A 216 11.64 26.29 12.00
N SER A 217 11.28 26.06 13.27
CA SER A 217 12.07 26.58 14.41
C SER A 217 13.47 25.95 14.43
N ALA A 218 13.60 24.66 14.17
CA ALA A 218 14.91 24.01 14.06
C ALA A 218 15.78 24.60 12.95
N CYS A 219 15.17 24.99 11.82
CA CYS A 219 15.90 25.71 10.77
C CYS A 219 16.45 27.06 11.23
N ARG A 220 15.68 27.80 12.03
CA ARG A 220 16.13 29.08 12.59
C ARG A 220 17.32 28.86 13.53
N ASP A 221 17.18 27.89 14.42
CA ASP A 221 18.17 27.60 15.46
C ASP A 221 19.46 26.99 14.86
N TYR A 222 19.40 26.45 13.64
CA TYR A 222 20.58 25.94 12.92
C TYR A 222 21.69 26.98 12.69
N ARG A 223 21.33 28.28 12.66
CA ARG A 223 22.31 29.36 12.51
C ARG A 223 23.44 29.31 13.54
N ASP A 224 23.14 28.82 14.75
CA ASP A 224 24.12 28.64 15.82
C ASP A 224 25.17 27.54 15.51
N THR A 225 24.82 26.62 14.61
CA THR A 225 25.68 25.54 14.14
C THR A 225 26.43 25.93 12.85
N ASP A 226 25.73 26.52 11.88
CA ASP A 226 26.33 27.05 10.64
C ASP A 226 25.74 28.42 10.29
N PRO A 227 26.49 29.51 10.53
CA PRO A 227 26.05 30.86 10.20
C PRO A 227 25.84 31.12 8.70
N THR A 228 26.34 30.25 7.81
CA THR A 228 26.20 30.39 6.36
C THR A 228 24.90 29.78 5.82
N CYS A 229 24.14 29.06 6.66
CA CYS A 229 22.81 28.53 6.36
C CYS A 229 22.73 27.79 5.00
N GLN A 230 23.77 27.03 4.63
CA GLN A 230 23.79 26.36 3.32
C GLN A 230 22.70 25.29 3.21
N ASP A 231 22.57 24.47 4.26
CA ASP A 231 21.57 23.41 4.34
C ASP A 231 21.02 23.24 5.77
N PRO A 232 20.09 24.12 6.19
CA PRO A 232 19.53 24.09 7.53
C PRO A 232 18.73 22.83 7.88
N GLN A 233 18.43 21.95 6.91
CA GLN A 233 17.75 20.70 7.16
C GLN A 233 18.71 19.52 7.38
N ALA A 234 19.98 19.64 6.95
CA ALA A 234 20.98 18.57 7.06
C ALA A 234 21.29 18.15 8.49
N SER A 235 21.06 19.04 9.46
CA SER A 235 21.33 18.82 10.88
C SER A 235 20.10 18.47 11.70
N PHE A 236 18.96 18.26 11.05
CA PHE A 236 17.73 17.88 11.73
C PHE A 236 17.96 16.66 12.61
N ALA A 237 17.51 16.77 13.86
CA ALA A 237 17.41 15.62 14.73
C ALA A 237 16.59 14.52 14.04
N GLY A 238 16.89 13.25 14.32
CA GLY A 238 16.28 12.14 13.58
C GLY A 238 14.75 12.14 13.56
N TYR A 239 14.09 12.67 14.61
CA TYR A 239 12.62 12.79 14.63
C TYR A 239 12.09 13.86 13.64
N LEU A 240 12.80 14.98 13.47
CA LEU A 240 12.45 16.03 12.51
C LEU A 240 12.64 15.53 11.07
N MET A 241 13.75 14.86 10.79
CA MET A 241 14.00 14.26 9.47
C MET A 241 12.88 13.28 9.11
N ARG A 242 12.50 12.40 10.04
CA ARG A 242 11.42 11.43 9.83
C ARG A 242 10.06 12.10 9.67
N GLY A 243 9.73 13.10 10.49
CA GLY A 243 8.46 13.82 10.38
C GLY A 243 8.32 14.57 9.07
N VAL A 244 9.39 15.24 8.61
CA VAL A 244 9.40 15.88 7.28
C VAL A 244 9.31 14.85 6.16
N ALA A 245 10.00 13.72 6.27
CA ALA A 245 9.88 12.63 5.29
C ALA A 245 8.46 12.04 5.24
N ALA A 246 7.80 11.88 6.39
CA ALA A 246 6.44 11.33 6.48
C ALA A 246 5.39 12.22 5.79
N VAL A 247 5.53 13.55 5.88
CA VAL A 247 4.66 14.49 5.16
C VAL A 247 5.14 14.79 3.73
N GLY A 248 6.36 14.37 3.40
CA GLY A 248 7.06 14.66 2.14
C GLY A 248 6.31 14.21 0.91
N GLU A 249 5.57 13.11 1.03
CA GLU A 249 4.84 12.49 -0.06
C GLU A 249 3.42 13.06 -0.24
N HIS A 250 2.93 13.85 0.72
CA HIS A 250 1.57 14.39 0.69
C HIS A 250 1.42 15.47 -0.41
N PRO A 251 0.35 15.44 -1.24
CA PRO A 251 0.18 16.36 -2.38
C PRO A 251 0.06 17.84 -1.98
N GLY A 252 -0.30 18.09 -0.72
CA GLY A 252 -0.36 19.41 -0.10
C GLY A 252 0.96 19.99 0.38
N PHE A 253 1.97 19.15 0.59
CA PHE A 253 3.25 19.59 1.10
C PHE A 253 4.13 20.13 -0.02
N MET A 254 4.51 21.40 0.10
CA MET A 254 5.32 22.11 -0.88
C MET A 254 6.78 22.12 -0.41
N ALA A 255 7.51 21.03 -0.66
CA ALA A 255 8.90 20.85 -0.20
C ALA A 255 9.83 22.03 -0.54
N ASP A 256 9.76 22.55 -1.77
CA ASP A 256 10.54 23.73 -2.18
C ASP A 256 10.17 24.99 -1.38
N ALA A 257 8.88 25.17 -1.06
CA ALA A 257 8.44 26.31 -0.26
C ALA A 257 8.92 26.17 1.18
N PHE A 258 8.83 24.96 1.75
CA PHE A 258 9.40 24.66 3.07
C PHE A 258 10.90 24.93 3.10
N GLY A 259 11.66 24.44 2.12
CA GLY A 259 13.10 24.66 2.01
C GLY A 259 13.47 26.14 1.93
N ARG A 260 12.75 26.94 1.15
CA ARG A 260 12.95 28.40 1.11
C ARG A 260 12.64 29.06 2.46
N ARG A 261 11.55 28.67 3.12
CA ARG A 261 11.18 29.22 4.44
C ARG A 261 12.20 28.85 5.51
N CYS A 262 12.69 27.62 5.48
CA CYS A 262 13.77 27.13 6.33
C CYS A 262 15.06 27.96 6.17
N LYS A 263 15.48 28.21 4.92
CA LYS A 263 16.64 29.05 4.63
C LYS A 263 16.47 30.49 5.11
N ILE A 264 15.33 31.12 4.82
CA ILE A 264 15.03 32.49 5.28
C ILE A 264 15.03 32.56 6.82
N ALA A 265 14.45 31.57 7.50
CA ALA A 265 14.41 31.51 8.95
C ALA A 265 15.83 31.44 9.55
N CYS A 266 16.70 30.62 8.98
CA CYS A 266 18.11 30.54 9.38
C CYS A 266 18.85 31.87 9.16
N GLU A 267 18.78 32.45 7.96
CA GLU A 267 19.55 33.64 7.59
C GLU A 267 19.11 34.90 8.35
N SER A 268 17.81 35.03 8.60
CA SER A 268 17.22 36.27 9.12
C SER A 268 16.79 36.21 10.58
N ASP A 269 16.83 35.03 11.20
CA ASP A 269 16.28 34.76 12.53
C ASP A 269 14.78 35.12 12.66
N LYS A 270 14.04 35.05 11.54
CA LYS A 270 12.61 35.42 11.46
C LYS A 270 11.80 34.35 10.74
N THR A 271 10.65 34.03 11.32
CA THR A 271 9.61 33.22 10.67
C THR A 271 8.48 34.12 10.17
N VAL A 272 7.81 33.70 9.09
CA VAL A 272 6.53 34.31 8.69
C VAL A 272 5.43 33.91 9.66
N ASP A 273 4.29 34.61 9.65
CA ASP A 273 3.13 34.17 10.42
C ASP A 273 2.60 32.81 9.91
N TYR A 274 1.99 32.05 10.84
CA TYR A 274 1.46 30.72 10.55
C TYR A 274 0.46 30.70 9.37
N PRO A 275 -0.52 31.61 9.25
CA PRO A 275 -1.41 31.65 8.08
C PRO A 275 -0.66 31.74 6.75
N THR A 276 0.34 32.61 6.65
CA THR A 276 1.20 32.73 5.46
C THR A 276 1.97 31.44 5.20
N PHE A 277 2.57 30.85 6.24
CA PHE A 277 3.28 29.57 6.12
C PHE A 277 2.34 28.45 5.64
N ALA A 278 1.18 28.30 6.26
CA ALA A 278 0.23 27.22 5.98
C ALA A 278 -0.28 27.28 4.53
N LYS A 279 -0.51 28.48 4.01
CA LYS A 279 -0.90 28.69 2.61
C LYS A 279 0.20 28.25 1.63
N GLU A 280 1.45 28.61 1.92
CA GLU A 280 2.56 28.37 0.99
C GLU A 280 3.15 26.95 1.07
N VAL A 281 3.21 26.38 2.28
CA VAL A 281 3.88 25.11 2.57
C VAL A 281 2.90 23.95 2.64
N CYS A 282 1.70 24.17 3.15
CA CYS A 282 0.75 23.09 3.45
C CYS A 282 -0.49 23.07 2.55
N SER A 283 -0.60 24.02 1.62
CA SER A 283 -1.76 24.19 0.72
C SER A 283 -3.08 24.42 1.47
N LYS A 284 -3.05 25.20 2.56
CA LYS A 284 -4.25 25.63 3.30
C LYS A 284 -5.06 26.71 2.56
#